data_AF-A0A3C1QW55-F1
#
_entry.id   AF-A0A3C1QW55-F1
#
_cell.length_a   1.000
_cell.length_b   1.000
_cell.length_c   1.000
_cell.angle_alpha   90.00
_cell.angle_beta   90.00
_cell.angle_gamma   90.00
#
_symmetry.space_group_name_H-M   'P 1'
#
loop_
_entity.id
_entity.type
_entity.pdbx_description
1 polymer ?
#
loop_
_entity_poly.entity_id
_entity_poly.type
_entity_poly.pdbx_seq_one_letter_code
_entity_poly.pdbx_strand_id
1 'polypeptide(L)'
;MNDATLTAGRRRCPSGHADAGHGKFCVVCGQPMIAANEAMPRIGVPTITVPGIPSTTTAAPAVDYFPTATPSVAAARVNTAPVAPVSPLPSGRAAEDRFEELEPLAPNYSVEPQLFQWSLDAQAMATLRSITPLTALARKVSDKVGRRWVESTCNGIRLGRKQLPEIHRLAVDAARTLGMRRMPLVYLSGERPWDAMTYGSEDQSFVVLGSALAASFGGEDLKFILAREMGRIVAGHTVWRTVIRMLVGEMNPRAGMLRGGIAGLLDPGKWIEGAIELPLLGWARQAEITADRAGLLAVGDERIARRTLLAWSLKAPQIPRRINIDAWLEQQAEDSTDEGMQLSEMLSSSTPYIARRLALLSDYARDPAPIAHREYWRAYLPGAQAPADRPAAKPRPAAEPMHTTRCPECGTSLQVPKRLLTGDSLPIRCSNPDCRKVHVLRRRGAGNGTNPPKAPPALGRLSNDKRAILPTDSI
;
A
#
# COMPACT_ATOMS: atom_id res chain seq x y z
N MET A 1 -52.10 3.93 17.98
CA MET A 1 -51.31 5.11 17.56
C MET A 1 -50.01 4.57 17.01
N ASN A 2 -49.78 4.79 15.72
CA ASN A 2 -48.76 4.12 14.91
C ASN A 2 -47.36 4.67 15.16
N ASP A 3 -46.41 3.75 15.27
CA ASP A 3 -44.96 3.93 15.46
C ASP A 3 -44.27 4.32 14.13
N ALA A 4 -44.78 5.36 13.47
CA ALA A 4 -44.39 5.76 12.11
C ALA A 4 -43.53 7.04 12.05
N THR A 5 -43.06 7.56 13.18
CA THR A 5 -42.38 8.86 13.27
C THR A 5 -40.87 8.79 13.54
N LEU A 6 -40.23 7.62 13.55
CA LEU A 6 -38.77 7.47 13.78
C LEU A 6 -37.93 7.11 12.54
N THR A 7 -38.52 7.03 11.34
CA THR A 7 -37.80 6.70 10.09
C THR A 7 -37.58 7.89 9.15
N ALA A 8 -38.09 9.08 9.48
CA ALA A 8 -37.88 10.29 8.68
C ALA A 8 -36.51 10.91 9.01
N GLY A 9 -35.48 10.63 8.18
CA GLY A 9 -34.25 11.42 8.19
C GLY A 9 -32.92 10.65 8.04
N ARG A 10 -32.91 9.31 8.01
CA ARG A 10 -31.67 8.57 7.74
C ARG A 10 -31.34 8.68 6.25
N ARG A 11 -30.29 9.41 5.89
CA ARG A 11 -29.72 9.34 4.54
C ARG A 11 -28.84 8.11 4.42
N ARG A 12 -28.67 7.61 3.20
CA ARG A 12 -27.73 6.53 2.88
C ARG A 12 -26.97 6.89 1.62
N CYS A 13 -25.76 6.38 1.45
CA CYS A 13 -25.09 6.49 0.17
C CYS A 13 -25.54 5.37 -0.78
N PRO A 14 -25.25 5.45 -2.10
CA PRO A 14 -25.53 4.37 -3.05
C PRO A 14 -24.86 3.03 -2.71
N SER A 15 -23.83 3.03 -1.85
CA SER A 15 -23.19 1.82 -1.32
C SER A 15 -23.89 1.25 -0.09
N GLY A 16 -25.01 1.83 0.35
CA GLY A 16 -25.81 1.35 1.49
C GLY A 16 -25.30 1.79 2.87
N HIS A 17 -24.20 2.54 2.96
CA HIS A 17 -23.72 3.08 4.24
C HIS A 17 -24.74 4.10 4.78
N ALA A 18 -25.15 3.90 6.02
CA ALA A 18 -26.07 4.79 6.71
C ALA A 18 -25.34 6.03 7.24
N ASP A 19 -26.00 7.18 7.19
CA ASP A 19 -25.49 8.41 7.78
C ASP A 19 -25.47 8.30 9.32
N ALA A 20 -24.32 8.58 9.92
CA ALA A 20 -24.22 8.83 11.37
C ALA A 20 -24.24 10.34 11.70
N GLY A 21 -24.29 11.22 10.68
CA GLY A 21 -24.24 12.68 10.84
C GLY A 21 -25.13 13.44 9.85
N HIS A 22 -24.88 14.75 9.71
CA HIS A 22 -25.60 15.66 8.80
C HIS A 22 -24.82 16.00 7.51
N GLY A 23 -23.72 15.31 7.20
CA GLY A 23 -22.89 15.60 6.02
C GLY A 23 -23.54 15.29 4.67
N LYS A 24 -23.23 16.09 3.63
CA LYS A 24 -23.74 15.87 2.25
C LYS A 24 -23.12 14.66 1.55
N PHE A 25 -21.99 14.18 2.04
CA PHE A 25 -21.23 13.08 1.48
C PHE A 25 -20.98 11.98 2.53
N CYS A 26 -20.90 10.74 2.06
CA CYS A 26 -20.67 9.57 2.89
C CYS A 26 -19.24 9.57 3.42
N VAL A 27 -19.08 9.59 4.74
CA VAL A 27 -17.75 9.51 5.39
C VAL A 27 -17.01 8.20 5.08
N VAL A 28 -17.72 7.15 4.67
CA VAL A 28 -17.12 5.84 4.32
C VAL A 28 -16.71 5.80 2.84
N CYS A 29 -17.61 6.11 1.92
CA CYS A 29 -17.34 5.95 0.48
C CYS A 29 -17.18 7.24 -0.33
N GLY A 30 -17.35 8.42 0.29
CA GLY A 30 -17.22 9.74 -0.34
C GLY A 30 -18.32 10.10 -1.35
N GLN A 31 -19.33 9.24 -1.51
CA GLN A 31 -20.46 9.49 -2.42
C GLN A 31 -21.46 10.46 -1.81
N PRO A 32 -22.20 11.25 -2.62
CA PRO A 32 -23.28 12.07 -2.13
C PRO A 32 -24.34 11.20 -1.43
N MET A 33 -24.83 11.69 -0.30
CA MET A 33 -25.87 11.02 0.48
C MET A 33 -27.23 11.25 -0.18
N ILE A 34 -28.00 10.19 -0.35
CA ILE A 34 -29.37 10.21 -0.88
C ILE A 34 -30.38 9.94 0.24
N ALA A 35 -31.63 10.36 0.07
CA ALA A 35 -32.68 10.05 1.06
C ALA A 35 -32.92 8.54 1.09
N ALA A 36 -33.11 7.92 2.27
CA ALA A 36 -33.32 6.47 2.38
C ALA A 36 -34.55 5.94 1.61
N ASN A 37 -35.50 6.81 1.24
CA ASN A 37 -36.69 6.47 0.48
C ASN A 37 -36.62 6.91 -1.00
N GLU A 38 -35.53 7.55 -1.45
CA GLU A 38 -35.31 7.74 -2.88
C GLU A 38 -34.79 6.43 -3.48
N ALA A 39 -35.50 5.92 -4.49
CA ALA A 39 -34.97 4.84 -5.31
C ALA A 39 -33.60 5.27 -5.83
N MET A 40 -32.61 4.39 -5.65
CA MET A 40 -31.22 4.60 -6.08
C MET A 40 -31.24 5.24 -7.47
N PRO A 41 -30.68 6.45 -7.66
CA PRO A 41 -30.68 7.07 -8.97
C PRO A 41 -29.96 6.10 -9.89
N ARG A 42 -30.72 5.50 -10.82
CA ARG A 42 -30.11 4.86 -11.97
C ARG A 42 -29.33 5.98 -12.61
N ILE A 43 -28.00 5.93 -12.50
CA ILE A 43 -27.15 6.79 -13.30
C ILE A 43 -27.49 6.39 -14.72
N GLY A 44 -28.42 7.14 -15.33
CA GLY A 44 -28.71 7.02 -16.72
C GLY A 44 -27.39 7.24 -17.42
N VAL A 45 -26.96 6.23 -18.19
CA VAL A 45 -25.87 6.40 -19.15
C VAL A 45 -26.20 7.69 -19.90
N PRO A 46 -25.37 8.76 -19.85
CA PRO A 46 -25.59 9.88 -20.73
C PRO A 46 -25.63 9.32 -22.15
N THR A 47 -26.66 9.64 -22.92
CA THR A 47 -26.71 9.29 -24.34
C THR A 47 -25.53 9.99 -25.00
N ILE A 48 -24.41 9.28 -25.16
CA ILE A 48 -23.25 9.77 -25.90
C ILE A 48 -23.61 9.62 -27.36
N THR A 49 -24.09 10.70 -27.97
CA THR A 49 -24.21 10.79 -29.42
C THR A 49 -22.80 10.96 -29.99
N VAL A 50 -22.18 9.86 -30.39
CA VAL A 50 -20.92 9.89 -31.16
C VAL A 50 -21.27 10.28 -32.60
N PRO A 51 -20.73 11.38 -33.16
CA PRO A 51 -20.99 11.73 -34.55
C PRO A 51 -20.56 10.59 -35.49
N GLY A 52 -21.50 10.04 -36.27
CA GLY A 52 -21.23 9.03 -37.31
C GLY A 52 -21.60 7.57 -37.00
N ILE A 53 -22.25 7.26 -35.87
CA ILE A 53 -22.72 5.91 -35.55
C ILE A 53 -24.25 5.93 -35.33
N PRO A 54 -25.07 5.16 -36.09
CA PRO A 54 -26.51 5.14 -35.90
C PRO A 54 -26.87 4.46 -34.57
N SER A 55 -27.72 5.14 -33.78
CA SER A 55 -28.18 4.67 -32.47
C SER A 55 -29.20 3.53 -32.60
N THR A 56 -28.85 2.33 -32.16
CA THR A 56 -29.84 1.27 -31.90
C THR A 56 -30.14 1.22 -30.41
N THR A 57 -31.32 1.70 -30.04
CA THR A 57 -31.83 1.65 -28.66
C THR A 57 -32.30 0.23 -28.36
N THR A 58 -31.61 -0.48 -27.47
CA THR A 58 -32.18 -1.64 -26.79
C THR A 58 -31.90 -1.49 -25.31
N ALA A 59 -32.97 -1.30 -24.53
CA ALA A 59 -32.90 -1.17 -23.08
C ALA A 59 -32.43 -2.51 -22.48
N ALA A 60 -31.32 -2.50 -21.76
CA ALA A 60 -30.86 -3.64 -20.99
C ALA A 60 -31.73 -3.82 -19.72
N PRO A 61 -32.05 -5.06 -19.30
CA PRO A 61 -32.86 -5.30 -18.12
C PRO A 61 -32.10 -4.95 -16.83
N ALA A 62 -32.84 -4.49 -15.82
CA ALA A 62 -32.32 -4.24 -14.47
C ALA A 62 -32.04 -5.58 -13.76
N VAL A 63 -30.93 -5.67 -13.02
CA VAL A 63 -30.56 -6.84 -12.23
C VAL A 63 -30.56 -6.45 -10.76
N ASP A 64 -31.40 -7.09 -9.95
CA ASP A 64 -31.48 -6.89 -8.49
C ASP A 64 -30.35 -7.63 -7.77
N TYR A 65 -29.71 -6.95 -6.80
CA TYR A 65 -28.47 -7.38 -6.13
C TYR A 65 -28.69 -8.23 -4.86
N PHE A 66 -29.92 -8.65 -4.53
CA PHE A 66 -30.17 -9.55 -3.40
C PHE A 66 -30.76 -10.87 -3.86
N PRO A 67 -30.05 -12.02 -3.73
CA PRO A 67 -30.71 -13.30 -3.80
C PRO A 67 -31.54 -13.47 -2.53
N THR A 68 -32.85 -13.23 -2.64
CA THR A 68 -33.81 -13.89 -1.77
C THR A 68 -33.95 -15.33 -2.28
N ALA A 69 -33.80 -16.29 -1.36
CA ALA A 69 -33.85 -17.74 -1.54
C ALA A 69 -32.51 -18.44 -1.84
N THR A 70 -32.12 -19.30 -0.89
CA THR A 70 -31.17 -20.40 -1.04
C THR A 70 -31.70 -21.42 -2.04
N PRO A 71 -30.98 -21.76 -3.13
CA PRO A 71 -31.29 -22.96 -3.90
C PRO A 71 -30.62 -24.18 -3.27
N SER A 72 -31.41 -25.23 -3.08
CA SER A 72 -30.97 -26.55 -2.65
C SER A 72 -29.93 -27.14 -3.61
N VAL A 73 -28.87 -27.71 -3.04
CA VAL A 73 -27.82 -28.44 -3.76
C VAL A 73 -28.44 -29.66 -4.46
N ALA A 74 -28.52 -29.63 -5.79
CA ALA A 74 -28.69 -30.82 -6.60
C ALA A 74 -27.32 -31.21 -7.19
N ALA A 75 -26.85 -32.39 -6.84
CA ALA A 75 -25.54 -32.92 -7.19
C ALA A 75 -25.37 -33.05 -8.73
N ALA A 76 -24.47 -32.24 -9.30
CA ALA A 76 -23.95 -32.47 -10.64
C ALA A 76 -22.68 -33.33 -10.55
N ARG A 77 -22.70 -34.50 -11.18
CA ARG A 77 -21.60 -35.47 -11.23
C ARG A 77 -20.40 -34.88 -11.98
N VAL A 78 -19.25 -34.85 -11.32
CA VAL A 78 -17.95 -34.49 -11.92
C VAL A 78 -17.47 -35.62 -12.82
N ASN A 79 -17.25 -35.33 -14.09
CA ASN A 79 -16.65 -36.26 -15.04
C ASN A 79 -15.13 -36.30 -14.79
N THR A 80 -14.62 -37.46 -14.35
CA THR A 80 -13.20 -37.69 -14.10
C THR A 80 -12.57 -38.34 -15.33
N ALA A 81 -11.86 -37.55 -16.14
CA ALA A 81 -10.98 -38.08 -17.18
C ALA A 81 -9.51 -37.79 -16.79
N PRO A 82 -8.59 -38.75 -16.91
CA PRO A 82 -7.20 -38.57 -16.53
C PRO A 82 -6.44 -37.68 -17.53
N VAL A 83 -5.68 -36.72 -17.00
CA VAL A 83 -4.81 -35.81 -17.75
C VAL A 83 -3.54 -36.56 -18.19
N ALA A 84 -3.20 -36.50 -19.47
CA ALA A 84 -2.01 -37.13 -20.05
C ALA A 84 -0.70 -36.39 -19.67
N PRO A 85 0.46 -37.07 -19.65
CA PRO A 85 1.74 -36.45 -19.29
C PRO A 85 2.29 -35.59 -20.43
N VAL A 86 2.78 -34.40 -20.10
CA VAL A 86 3.39 -33.44 -21.05
C VAL A 86 4.88 -33.77 -21.24
N SER A 87 5.29 -34.04 -22.48
CA SER A 87 6.67 -34.27 -22.92
C SER A 87 7.46 -32.95 -23.11
N PRO A 88 8.82 -32.97 -23.08
CA PRO A 88 9.63 -31.76 -22.89
C PRO A 88 9.86 -30.91 -24.15
N LEU A 89 10.10 -29.62 -23.91
CA LEU A 89 10.28 -28.49 -24.85
C LEU A 89 11.45 -28.65 -25.84
N PRO A 90 11.32 -28.12 -27.07
CA PRO A 90 12.47 -27.69 -27.87
C PRO A 90 12.67 -26.16 -27.87
N SER A 91 13.95 -25.78 -27.93
CA SER A 91 14.53 -24.44 -27.93
C SER A 91 14.42 -23.70 -29.27
N GLY A 92 14.19 -22.39 -29.24
CA GLY A 92 14.48 -21.49 -30.37
C GLY A 92 13.64 -20.22 -30.40
N ARG A 93 14.26 -19.08 -30.01
CA ARG A 93 13.95 -17.64 -30.23
C ARG A 93 12.51 -17.08 -30.17
N ALA A 94 11.44 -17.87 -30.31
CA ALA A 94 10.05 -17.50 -30.02
C ALA A 94 9.68 -17.67 -28.52
N ALA A 95 10.60 -18.18 -27.71
CA ALA A 95 10.36 -18.46 -26.29
C ALA A 95 10.35 -17.21 -25.39
N GLU A 96 10.90 -16.07 -25.84
CA GLU A 96 11.15 -14.90 -24.99
C GLU A 96 9.92 -14.00 -24.78
N ASP A 97 8.90 -14.11 -25.63
CA ASP A 97 7.62 -13.38 -25.55
C ASP A 97 6.52 -14.16 -24.82
N ARG A 98 6.82 -15.38 -24.34
CA ARG A 98 5.84 -16.17 -23.59
C ARG A 98 5.82 -15.71 -22.13
N PHE A 99 4.64 -15.28 -21.69
CA PHE A 99 4.35 -15.07 -20.26
C PHE A 99 4.57 -16.40 -19.53
N GLU A 100 5.27 -16.33 -18.39
CA GLU A 100 5.56 -17.51 -17.58
C GLU A 100 4.26 -18.03 -16.96
N GLU A 101 3.94 -19.31 -17.20
CA GLU A 101 2.83 -19.96 -16.51
C GLU A 101 3.17 -20.15 -15.04
N LEU A 102 2.20 -19.86 -14.17
CA LEU A 102 2.34 -19.96 -12.73
C LEU A 102 1.61 -21.20 -12.24
N GLU A 103 2.33 -22.04 -11.49
CA GLU A 103 1.72 -23.11 -10.74
C GLU A 103 0.89 -22.54 -9.59
N PRO A 104 -0.38 -22.99 -9.40
CA PRO A 104 -1.18 -22.62 -8.24
C PRO A 104 -0.47 -22.93 -6.91
N LEU A 105 -0.88 -22.30 -5.80
CA LEU A 105 -0.31 -22.59 -4.48
C LEU A 105 -0.67 -24.00 -3.99
N ALA A 106 -1.84 -24.50 -4.40
CA ALA A 106 -2.36 -25.81 -4.05
C ALA A 106 -3.31 -26.31 -5.14
N PRO A 107 -3.65 -27.62 -5.18
CA PRO A 107 -4.75 -28.11 -6.01
C PRO A 107 -6.03 -27.34 -5.72
N ASN A 108 -6.71 -26.86 -6.77
CA ASN A 108 -7.92 -26.03 -6.68
C ASN A 108 -7.75 -24.66 -6.00
N TYR A 109 -6.52 -24.18 -5.81
CA TYR A 109 -6.31 -22.81 -5.34
C TYR A 109 -6.82 -21.80 -6.37
N SER A 110 -7.76 -20.98 -5.96
CA SER A 110 -8.23 -19.81 -6.72
C SER A 110 -8.51 -18.65 -5.78
N VAL A 111 -8.46 -17.45 -6.35
CA VAL A 111 -8.89 -16.22 -5.71
C VAL A 111 -9.92 -15.59 -6.61
N GLU A 112 -11.17 -15.56 -6.16
CA GLU A 112 -12.21 -14.84 -6.85
C GLU A 112 -11.98 -13.33 -6.68
N PRO A 113 -12.06 -12.51 -7.75
CA PRO A 113 -11.85 -11.06 -7.65
C PRO A 113 -12.72 -10.40 -6.57
N GLN A 114 -13.94 -10.91 -6.36
CA GLN A 114 -14.89 -10.42 -5.37
C GLN A 114 -14.35 -10.47 -3.94
N LEU A 115 -13.36 -11.33 -3.66
CA LEU A 115 -12.74 -11.42 -2.33
C LEU A 115 -12.08 -10.11 -1.91
N PHE A 116 -11.53 -9.34 -2.85
CA PHE A 116 -10.85 -8.07 -2.57
C PHE A 116 -11.44 -6.87 -3.34
N GLN A 117 -12.31 -7.10 -4.32
CA GLN A 117 -12.88 -6.03 -5.14
C GLN A 117 -13.79 -5.12 -4.33
N TRP A 118 -13.59 -3.81 -4.48
CA TRP A 118 -14.46 -2.82 -3.87
C TRP A 118 -15.79 -2.72 -4.64
N SER A 119 -16.91 -2.60 -3.93
CA SER A 119 -18.25 -2.70 -4.53
C SER A 119 -18.51 -1.61 -5.57
N LEU A 120 -18.10 -0.36 -5.31
CA LEU A 120 -18.25 0.73 -6.28
C LEU A 120 -17.37 0.55 -7.51
N ASP A 121 -16.20 -0.04 -7.34
CA ASP A 121 -15.33 -0.40 -8.46
C ASP A 121 -15.97 -1.52 -9.30
N ALA A 122 -16.51 -2.56 -8.66
CA ALA A 122 -17.23 -3.64 -9.36
C ALA A 122 -18.42 -3.11 -10.17
N GLN A 123 -19.21 -2.19 -9.62
CA GLN A 123 -20.34 -1.56 -10.32
C GLN A 123 -19.88 -0.73 -11.54
N ALA A 124 -18.82 0.07 -11.37
CA ALA A 124 -18.26 0.87 -12.45
C ALA A 124 -17.69 -0.03 -13.56
N MET A 125 -16.95 -1.09 -13.20
CA MET A 125 -16.43 -2.06 -14.15
C MET A 125 -17.52 -2.84 -14.89
N ALA A 126 -18.61 -3.21 -14.21
CA ALA A 126 -19.77 -3.85 -14.84
C ALA A 126 -20.42 -2.91 -15.87
N THR A 127 -20.55 -1.62 -15.53
CA THR A 127 -21.09 -0.59 -16.42
C THR A 127 -20.18 -0.38 -17.63
N LEU A 128 -18.87 -0.25 -17.42
CA LEU A 128 -17.91 -0.07 -18.51
C LEU A 128 -17.93 -1.27 -19.48
N ARG A 129 -18.04 -2.49 -18.94
CA ARG A 129 -18.10 -3.73 -19.73
C ARG A 129 -19.43 -3.93 -20.47
N SER A 130 -20.54 -3.38 -19.98
CA SER A 130 -21.84 -3.51 -20.66
C SER A 130 -21.90 -2.70 -21.96
N ILE A 131 -21.10 -1.64 -22.07
CA ILE A 131 -20.97 -0.84 -23.28
C ILE A 131 -20.01 -1.55 -24.26
N THR A 132 -20.55 -2.50 -25.02
CA THR A 132 -19.77 -3.37 -25.93
C THR A 132 -18.90 -2.59 -26.93
N PRO A 133 -19.39 -1.55 -27.63
CA PRO A 133 -18.56 -0.79 -28.57
C PRO A 133 -17.38 -0.10 -27.89
N LEU A 134 -17.60 0.48 -26.70
CA LEU A 134 -16.57 1.13 -25.92
C LEU A 134 -15.53 0.12 -25.44
N THR A 135 -15.97 -1.05 -24.98
CA THR A 135 -15.08 -2.13 -24.55
C THR A 135 -14.24 -2.67 -25.71
N ALA A 136 -14.82 -2.81 -26.90
CA ALA A 136 -14.08 -3.24 -28.09
C ALA A 136 -13.01 -2.21 -28.51
N LEU A 137 -13.35 -0.91 -28.47
CA LEU A 137 -12.39 0.16 -28.73
C LEU A 137 -11.28 0.17 -27.67
N ALA A 138 -11.64 0.04 -26.39
CA ALA A 138 -10.71 -0.01 -25.27
C ALA A 138 -9.70 -1.15 -25.44
N ARG A 139 -10.16 -2.37 -25.77
CA ARG A 139 -9.28 -3.50 -26.08
C ARG A 139 -8.37 -3.21 -27.26
N LYS A 140 -8.90 -2.69 -28.37
CA LYS A 140 -8.09 -2.35 -29.57
C LYS A 140 -6.99 -1.34 -29.28
N VAL A 141 -7.25 -0.35 -28.42
CA VAL A 141 -6.22 0.61 -27.97
C VAL A 141 -5.21 -0.10 -27.08
N SER A 142 -5.69 -0.90 -26.13
CA SER A 142 -4.87 -1.62 -25.16
C SER A 142 -3.96 -2.67 -25.80
N ASP A 143 -4.41 -3.36 -26.85
CA ASP A 143 -3.66 -4.39 -27.57
C ASP A 143 -2.49 -3.80 -28.38
N LYS A 144 -2.50 -2.48 -28.63
CA LYS A 144 -1.32 -1.77 -29.17
C LYS A 144 -0.21 -1.64 -28.13
N VAL A 145 -0.53 -1.77 -26.84
CA VAL A 145 0.46 -1.85 -25.76
C VAL A 145 1.00 -3.26 -25.68
N GLY A 146 1.93 -3.54 -26.60
CA GLY A 146 2.75 -4.74 -26.56
C GLY A 146 4.07 -4.53 -25.83
N ARG A 147 4.82 -5.63 -25.70
CA ARG A 147 6.16 -5.64 -25.08
C ARG A 147 7.09 -4.57 -25.62
N ARG A 148 7.16 -4.41 -26.95
CA ARG A 148 8.03 -3.43 -27.61
C ARG A 148 7.67 -1.99 -27.26
N TRP A 149 6.38 -1.69 -27.16
CA TRP A 149 5.91 -0.37 -26.74
C TRP A 149 6.38 -0.09 -25.31
N VAL A 150 6.13 -1.03 -24.38
CA VAL A 150 6.54 -0.89 -22.97
C VAL A 150 8.06 -0.75 -22.84
N GLU A 151 8.84 -1.59 -23.55
CA GLU A 151 10.31 -1.51 -23.56
C GLU A 151 10.81 -0.16 -24.07
N SER A 152 10.19 0.37 -25.13
CA SER A 152 10.56 1.66 -25.70
C SER A 152 10.16 2.87 -24.85
N THR A 153 8.99 2.80 -24.19
CA THR A 153 8.42 3.93 -23.43
C THR A 153 8.92 3.99 -22.00
N CYS A 154 9.13 2.84 -21.35
CA CYS A 154 9.56 2.80 -19.96
C CYS A 154 11.08 2.81 -19.80
N ASN A 155 11.86 2.58 -20.86
CA ASN A 155 13.31 2.53 -20.81
C ASN A 155 13.80 1.70 -19.60
N GLY A 156 13.36 0.45 -19.54
CA GLY A 156 13.39 -0.35 -18.31
C GLY A 156 14.06 -1.71 -18.46
N ILE A 157 14.52 -2.23 -17.32
CA ILE A 157 15.15 -3.55 -17.20
C ILE A 157 14.06 -4.57 -16.88
N ARG A 158 13.87 -5.60 -17.71
CA ARG A 158 12.90 -6.68 -17.45
C ARG A 158 13.36 -7.55 -16.28
N LEU A 159 12.53 -7.73 -15.25
CA LEU A 159 12.84 -8.61 -14.13
C LEU A 159 12.74 -10.08 -14.55
N GLY A 160 13.48 -10.95 -13.87
CA GLY A 160 13.46 -12.38 -14.12
C GLY A 160 14.27 -13.15 -13.09
N ARG A 161 14.25 -14.49 -13.20
CA ARG A 161 15.03 -15.39 -12.33
C ARG A 161 16.55 -15.10 -12.32
N LYS A 162 17.07 -14.44 -13.36
CA LYS A 162 18.49 -14.05 -13.49
C LYS A 162 18.74 -12.54 -13.35
N GLN A 163 17.69 -11.73 -13.20
CA GLN A 163 17.78 -10.27 -13.22
C GLN A 163 16.85 -9.68 -12.16
N LEU A 164 17.43 -9.18 -11.07
CA LEU A 164 16.73 -8.80 -9.84
C LEU A 164 15.88 -9.96 -9.28
N PRO A 165 16.48 -11.16 -9.06
CA PRO A 165 15.75 -12.36 -8.67
C PRO A 165 14.97 -12.21 -7.36
N GLU A 166 15.45 -11.38 -6.44
CA GLU A 166 14.79 -11.06 -5.18
C GLU A 166 13.45 -10.35 -5.39
N ILE A 167 13.39 -9.35 -6.28
CA ILE A 167 12.14 -8.65 -6.60
C ILE A 167 11.23 -9.56 -7.43
N HIS A 168 11.81 -10.30 -8.37
CA HIS A 168 11.07 -11.25 -9.19
C HIS A 168 10.37 -12.33 -8.34
N ARG A 169 11.03 -12.86 -7.30
CA ARG A 169 10.42 -13.82 -6.36
C ARG A 169 9.22 -13.21 -5.65
N LEU A 170 9.34 -11.99 -5.12
CA LEU A 170 8.21 -11.29 -4.48
C LEU A 170 7.04 -11.07 -5.44
N ALA A 171 7.34 -10.77 -6.72
CA ALA A 171 6.32 -10.59 -7.74
C ALA A 171 5.60 -11.92 -8.06
N VAL A 172 6.33 -13.02 -8.18
CA VAL A 172 5.77 -14.37 -8.35
C VAL A 172 4.93 -14.75 -7.13
N ASP A 173 5.42 -14.50 -5.93
CA ASP A 173 4.70 -14.79 -4.68
C ASP A 173 3.39 -13.99 -4.61
N ALA A 174 3.41 -12.71 -4.95
CA ALA A 174 2.23 -11.87 -5.03
C ALA A 174 1.22 -12.40 -6.06
N ALA A 175 1.67 -12.72 -7.27
CA ALA A 175 0.81 -13.22 -8.35
C ALA A 175 0.17 -14.57 -7.99
N ARG A 176 0.96 -15.52 -7.44
CA ARG A 176 0.45 -16.82 -6.98
C ARG A 176 -0.51 -16.68 -5.82
N THR A 177 -0.23 -15.78 -4.86
CA THR A 177 -1.14 -15.49 -3.74
C THR A 177 -2.46 -14.93 -4.24
N LEU A 178 -2.47 -14.14 -5.32
CA LEU A 178 -3.70 -13.62 -5.94
C LEU A 178 -4.32 -14.58 -6.97
N GLY A 179 -3.89 -15.84 -7.01
CA GLY A 179 -4.50 -16.87 -7.86
C GLY A 179 -4.23 -16.72 -9.35
N MET A 180 -3.24 -15.92 -9.74
CA MET A 180 -2.89 -15.73 -11.15
C MET A 180 -2.26 -16.99 -11.74
N ARG A 181 -2.70 -17.38 -12.95
CA ARG A 181 -2.13 -18.51 -13.70
C ARG A 181 -1.03 -18.12 -14.68
N ARG A 182 -0.92 -16.84 -15.00
CA ARG A 182 0.11 -16.29 -15.91
C ARG A 182 0.78 -15.11 -15.22
N MET A 183 2.10 -15.11 -15.24
CA MET A 183 2.91 -14.04 -14.68
C MET A 183 2.98 -12.88 -15.67
N PRO A 184 2.58 -11.65 -15.30
CA PRO A 184 2.81 -10.49 -16.15
C PRO A 184 4.31 -10.17 -16.24
N LEU A 185 4.72 -9.55 -17.35
CA LEU A 185 6.11 -9.12 -17.47
C LEU A 185 6.35 -7.91 -16.56
N VAL A 186 7.31 -8.03 -15.65
CA VAL A 186 7.66 -6.96 -14.71
C VAL A 186 8.92 -6.25 -15.20
N TYR A 187 8.92 -4.92 -15.18
CA TYR A 187 10.04 -4.07 -15.58
C TYR A 187 10.43 -3.12 -14.45
N LEU A 188 11.72 -2.83 -14.31
CA LEU A 188 12.25 -1.76 -13.48
C LEU A 188 12.54 -0.55 -14.35
N SER A 189 12.02 0.63 -14.01
CA SER A 189 12.22 1.86 -14.77
C SER A 189 12.68 3.03 -13.90
N GLY A 190 13.59 3.84 -14.44
CA GLY A 190 14.03 5.10 -13.82
C GLY A 190 13.17 6.32 -14.16
N GLU A 191 12.33 6.24 -15.20
CA GLU A 191 11.54 7.39 -15.71
C GLU A 191 10.53 7.89 -14.67
N ARG A 192 9.95 6.97 -13.89
CA ARG A 192 9.05 7.28 -12.78
C ARG A 192 9.44 6.51 -11.52
N PRO A 193 10.42 7.03 -10.77
CA PRO A 193 11.09 6.26 -9.73
C PRO A 193 10.17 5.89 -8.56
N TRP A 194 9.11 6.65 -8.31
CA TRP A 194 8.17 6.44 -7.20
C TRP A 194 6.84 5.81 -7.60
N ASP A 195 6.67 5.40 -8.86
CA ASP A 195 5.40 4.87 -9.34
C ASP A 195 5.48 3.36 -9.60
N ALA A 196 4.37 2.66 -9.34
CA ALA A 196 4.16 1.30 -9.80
C ALA A 196 2.93 1.31 -10.70
N MET A 197 3.03 0.67 -11.86
CA MET A 197 2.05 0.85 -12.93
C MET A 197 1.76 -0.46 -13.64
N THR A 198 0.52 -0.59 -14.10
CA THR A 198 0.04 -1.74 -14.86
C THR A 198 -0.43 -1.29 -16.24
N TYR A 199 -0.05 -2.03 -17.28
CA TYR A 199 -0.37 -1.77 -18.69
C TYR A 199 -0.79 -3.05 -19.42
N GLY A 200 -1.43 -2.88 -20.57
CA GLY A 200 -1.74 -3.96 -21.50
C GLY A 200 -3.15 -4.50 -21.35
N SER A 201 -3.38 -5.74 -21.76
CA SER A 201 -4.69 -6.39 -21.80
C SER A 201 -4.82 -7.53 -20.79
N GLU A 202 -6.00 -8.16 -20.74
CA GLU A 202 -6.28 -9.33 -19.89
C GLU A 202 -5.34 -10.51 -20.19
N ASP A 203 -4.87 -10.63 -21.44
CA ASP A 203 -3.95 -11.68 -21.88
C ASP A 203 -2.48 -11.28 -21.85
N GLN A 204 -2.19 -9.99 -22.02
CA GLN A 204 -0.83 -9.47 -22.06
C GLN A 204 -0.71 -8.27 -21.12
N SER A 205 -0.41 -8.55 -19.86
CA SER A 205 -0.25 -7.51 -18.84
C SER A 205 1.22 -7.26 -18.49
N PHE A 206 1.55 -6.01 -18.23
CA PHE A 206 2.90 -5.55 -17.88
C PHE A 206 2.83 -4.75 -16.59
N VAL A 207 3.79 -4.99 -15.69
CA VAL A 207 3.97 -4.19 -14.48
C VAL A 207 5.29 -3.42 -14.60
N VAL A 208 5.25 -2.11 -14.40
CA VAL A 208 6.42 -1.24 -14.41
C VAL A 208 6.62 -0.70 -13.00
N LEU A 209 7.71 -1.10 -12.37
CA LEU A 209 8.12 -0.72 -11.02
C LEU A 209 9.17 0.40 -11.10
N GLY A 210 8.94 1.48 -10.39
CA GLY A 210 9.88 2.59 -10.27
C GLY A 210 11.15 2.22 -9.49
N SER A 211 12.28 2.77 -9.92
CA SER A 211 13.60 2.51 -9.33
C SER A 211 13.71 2.91 -7.85
N ALA A 212 13.11 4.03 -7.43
CA ALA A 212 13.12 4.41 -6.02
C ALA A 212 12.22 3.51 -5.17
N LEU A 213 11.11 2.97 -5.71
CA LEU A 213 10.33 1.95 -4.99
C LEU A 213 11.13 0.69 -4.76
N ALA A 214 11.79 0.18 -5.81
CA ALA A 214 12.65 -1.00 -5.72
C ALA A 214 13.82 -0.82 -4.74
N ALA A 215 14.38 0.39 -4.65
CA ALA A 215 15.46 0.70 -3.72
C ALA A 215 14.99 0.96 -2.28
N SER A 216 13.75 1.44 -2.10
CA SER A 216 13.24 1.91 -0.81
C SER A 216 12.46 0.87 -0.02
N PHE A 217 11.84 -0.09 -0.72
CA PHE A 217 10.98 -1.10 -0.13
C PHE A 217 11.57 -2.49 -0.38
N GLY A 218 11.46 -3.38 0.61
CA GLY A 218 11.93 -4.76 0.51
C GLY A 218 11.02 -5.72 1.27
N GLY A 219 11.18 -7.02 1.02
CA GLY A 219 10.37 -8.07 1.65
C GLY A 219 8.86 -7.85 1.43
N GLU A 220 8.07 -8.03 2.49
CA GLU A 220 6.62 -7.89 2.44
C GLU A 220 6.15 -6.46 2.06
N ASP A 221 6.93 -5.41 2.31
CA ASP A 221 6.57 -4.05 1.86
C ASP A 221 6.56 -3.96 0.34
N LEU A 222 7.61 -4.48 -0.32
CA LEU A 222 7.66 -4.48 -1.79
C LEU A 222 6.65 -5.46 -2.39
N LYS A 223 6.42 -6.60 -1.73
CA LYS A 223 5.35 -7.53 -2.10
C LYS A 223 3.97 -6.88 -2.05
N PHE A 224 3.68 -6.05 -1.04
CA PHE A 224 2.45 -5.27 -0.99
C PHE A 224 2.30 -4.40 -2.25
N ILE A 225 3.33 -3.64 -2.62
CA ILE A 225 3.32 -2.76 -3.81
C ILE A 225 3.08 -3.58 -5.09
N LEU A 226 3.80 -4.69 -5.26
CA LEU A 226 3.64 -5.58 -6.42
C LEU A 226 2.25 -6.21 -6.45
N ALA A 227 1.75 -6.69 -5.32
CA ALA A 227 0.42 -7.29 -5.20
C ALA A 227 -0.71 -6.31 -5.51
N ARG A 228 -0.56 -5.01 -5.20
CA ARG A 228 -1.53 -3.99 -5.65
C ARG A 228 -1.66 -3.99 -7.17
N GLU A 229 -0.54 -4.00 -7.88
CA GLU A 229 -0.52 -3.99 -9.34
C GLU A 229 -1.03 -5.32 -9.92
N MET A 230 -0.66 -6.46 -9.33
CA MET A 230 -1.23 -7.77 -9.69
C MET A 230 -2.75 -7.81 -9.48
N GLY A 231 -3.24 -7.24 -8.37
CA GLY A 231 -4.66 -7.13 -8.07
C GLY A 231 -5.43 -6.30 -9.10
N ARG A 232 -4.81 -5.27 -9.69
CA ARG A 232 -5.40 -4.53 -10.81
C ARG A 232 -5.59 -5.41 -12.03
N ILE A 233 -4.64 -6.30 -12.30
CA ILE A 233 -4.73 -7.24 -13.41
C ILE A 233 -5.89 -8.21 -13.16
N VAL A 234 -5.95 -8.81 -11.97
CA VAL A 234 -7.00 -9.76 -11.59
C VAL A 234 -8.39 -9.10 -11.61
N ALA A 235 -8.51 -7.84 -11.20
CA ALA A 235 -9.77 -7.10 -11.25
C ALA A 235 -10.15 -6.60 -12.67
N GLY A 236 -9.27 -6.78 -13.66
CA GLY A 236 -9.52 -6.37 -15.06
C GLY A 236 -9.35 -4.87 -15.31
N HIS A 237 -8.60 -4.17 -14.46
CA HIS A 237 -8.38 -2.73 -14.58
C HIS A 237 -7.34 -2.37 -15.64
N THR A 238 -6.52 -3.34 -16.09
CA THR A 238 -5.40 -3.15 -17.02
C THR A 238 -5.81 -2.41 -18.30
N VAL A 239 -6.90 -2.85 -18.94
CA VAL A 239 -7.39 -2.28 -20.20
C VAL A 239 -7.79 -0.82 -20.02
N TRP A 240 -8.66 -0.55 -19.05
CA TRP A 240 -9.19 0.79 -18.82
C TRP A 240 -8.12 1.76 -18.32
N ARG A 241 -7.18 1.32 -17.48
CA ARG A 241 -6.04 2.15 -17.07
C ARG A 241 -5.12 2.48 -18.24
N THR A 242 -4.88 1.52 -19.13
CA THR A 242 -4.12 1.75 -20.36
C THR A 242 -4.81 2.80 -21.22
N VAL A 243 -6.12 2.68 -21.42
CA VAL A 243 -6.93 3.64 -22.19
C VAL A 243 -6.92 5.03 -21.56
N ILE A 244 -7.19 5.15 -20.26
CA ILE A 244 -7.18 6.46 -19.58
C ILE A 244 -5.81 7.12 -19.73
N ARG A 245 -4.72 6.36 -19.52
CA ARG A 245 -3.37 6.91 -19.63
C ARG A 245 -3.02 7.38 -21.04
N MET A 246 -3.55 6.70 -22.06
CA MET A 246 -3.35 7.09 -23.46
C MET A 246 -4.22 8.29 -23.87
N LEU A 247 -5.45 8.38 -23.37
CA LEU A 247 -6.43 9.40 -23.79
C LEU A 247 -6.34 10.69 -22.96
N VAL A 248 -6.24 10.56 -21.64
CA VAL A 248 -6.25 11.67 -20.68
C VAL A 248 -4.81 12.12 -20.36
N GLY A 249 -3.82 11.34 -20.78
CA GLY A 249 -2.42 11.49 -20.40
C GLY A 249 -2.13 10.81 -19.06
N GLU A 250 -0.84 10.72 -18.72
CA GLU A 250 -0.43 10.25 -17.40
C GLU A 250 -1.00 11.18 -16.34
N MET A 251 -2.02 10.72 -15.63
CA MET A 251 -2.71 11.49 -14.59
C MET A 251 -1.68 11.98 -13.58
N ASN A 252 -1.28 13.24 -13.73
CA ASN A 252 -0.74 14.01 -12.63
C ASN A 252 -1.80 13.93 -11.51
N PRO A 253 -1.46 13.66 -10.24
CA PRO A 253 -2.42 13.60 -9.14
C PRO A 253 -3.27 14.88 -8.92
N ARG A 254 -3.09 15.92 -9.76
CA ARG A 254 -3.92 17.14 -9.85
C ARG A 254 -4.59 17.33 -11.23
N ALA A 255 -4.77 16.27 -12.00
CA ALA A 255 -5.42 16.27 -13.31
C ALA A 255 -6.94 16.12 -13.15
N GLY A 256 -7.59 17.21 -12.76
CA GLY A 256 -9.05 17.34 -12.82
C GLY A 256 -9.44 18.69 -13.44
N MET A 257 -10.73 19.02 -13.44
CA MET A 257 -11.30 20.24 -14.03
C MET A 257 -10.61 21.55 -13.56
N LEU A 258 -9.93 21.50 -12.42
CA LEU A 258 -9.17 22.61 -11.83
C LEU A 258 -7.73 22.76 -12.37
N ARG A 259 -7.29 21.95 -13.35
CA ARG A 259 -5.96 22.06 -13.98
C ARG A 259 -5.70 23.45 -14.60
N GLY A 260 -6.74 24.17 -15.00
CA GLY A 260 -6.68 25.54 -15.52
C GLY A 260 -7.11 26.63 -14.52
N GLY A 261 -7.30 26.29 -13.24
CA GLY A 261 -7.96 27.18 -12.26
C GLY A 261 -9.40 27.51 -12.66
N ILE A 262 -9.95 28.61 -12.13
CA ILE A 262 -11.30 29.12 -12.45
C ILE A 262 -11.51 29.35 -13.96
N ALA A 263 -10.44 29.64 -14.71
CA ALA A 263 -10.49 29.81 -16.17
C ALA A 263 -10.81 28.50 -16.91
N GLY A 264 -10.35 27.35 -16.39
CA GLY A 264 -10.69 26.03 -16.95
C GLY A 264 -12.16 25.65 -16.76
N LEU A 265 -12.83 26.21 -15.75
CA LEU A 265 -14.26 26.03 -15.50
C LEU A 265 -15.15 26.81 -16.49
N LEU A 266 -14.59 27.80 -17.19
CA LEU A 266 -15.33 28.67 -18.10
C LEU A 266 -15.13 28.30 -19.59
N ASP A 267 -14.24 27.35 -19.89
CA ASP A 267 -13.98 26.87 -21.25
C ASP A 267 -14.99 25.76 -21.62
N PRO A 268 -15.93 25.99 -22.57
CA PRO A 268 -16.92 25.01 -23.00
C PRO A 268 -16.30 23.69 -23.51
N GLY A 269 -15.09 23.73 -24.07
CA GLY A 269 -14.38 22.51 -24.51
C GLY A 269 -13.97 21.62 -23.33
N LYS A 270 -13.65 22.24 -22.19
CA LYS A 270 -13.28 21.54 -20.95
C LYS A 270 -14.47 20.90 -20.24
N TRP A 271 -15.69 21.37 -20.50
CA TRP A 271 -16.91 20.72 -20.01
C TRP A 271 -17.18 19.38 -20.71
N ILE A 272 -16.91 19.31 -22.03
CA ILE A 272 -17.05 18.07 -22.80
C ILE A 272 -15.97 17.06 -22.39
N GLU A 273 -14.72 17.51 -22.27
CA GLU A 273 -13.64 16.67 -21.73
C GLU A 273 -13.96 16.19 -20.30
N GLY A 274 -14.44 17.11 -19.45
CA GLY A 274 -14.85 16.83 -18.06
C GLY A 274 -15.99 15.82 -17.93
N ALA A 275 -16.91 15.74 -18.89
CA ALA A 275 -18.02 14.78 -18.88
C ALA A 275 -17.55 13.32 -19.03
N ILE A 276 -16.39 13.10 -19.68
CA ILE A 276 -15.76 11.79 -19.80
C ILE A 276 -14.73 11.58 -18.67
N GLU A 277 -13.96 12.63 -18.36
CA GLU A 277 -12.88 12.58 -17.38
C GLU A 277 -13.40 12.35 -15.95
N LEU A 278 -14.46 13.06 -15.50
CA LEU A 278 -14.96 12.95 -14.12
C LEU A 278 -15.42 11.53 -13.74
N PRO A 279 -16.23 10.81 -14.56
CA PRO A 279 -16.57 9.42 -14.29
C PRO A 279 -15.34 8.50 -14.28
N LEU A 280 -14.37 8.71 -15.19
CA LEU A 280 -13.15 7.90 -15.26
C LEU A 280 -12.24 8.14 -14.05
N LEU A 281 -12.12 9.38 -13.58
CA LEU A 281 -11.43 9.75 -12.33
C LEU A 281 -12.17 9.14 -11.13
N GLY A 282 -13.50 9.19 -11.14
CA GLY A 282 -14.36 8.54 -10.15
C GLY A 282 -14.08 7.05 -10.05
N TRP A 283 -14.06 6.34 -11.19
CA TRP A 283 -13.68 4.94 -11.28
C TRP A 283 -12.24 4.72 -10.81
N ALA A 284 -11.27 5.51 -11.29
CA ALA A 284 -9.86 5.37 -10.93
C ALA A 284 -9.66 5.44 -9.40
N ARG A 285 -10.37 6.33 -8.71
CA ARG A 285 -10.36 6.41 -7.25
C ARG A 285 -10.87 5.13 -6.59
N GLN A 286 -11.95 4.53 -7.10
CA GLN A 286 -12.47 3.27 -6.58
C GLN A 286 -11.53 2.10 -6.87
N ALA A 287 -10.91 2.07 -8.05
CA ALA A 287 -9.95 1.06 -8.45
C ALA A 287 -8.65 1.09 -7.61
N GLU A 288 -8.29 2.22 -6.99
CA GLU A 288 -7.19 2.29 -6.02
C GLU A 288 -7.52 1.50 -4.73
N ILE A 289 -8.77 1.55 -4.26
CA ILE A 289 -9.21 0.82 -3.06
C ILE A 289 -9.16 -0.70 -3.31
N THR A 290 -9.67 -1.16 -4.46
CA THR A 290 -9.54 -2.57 -4.88
C THR A 290 -8.09 -3.03 -4.89
N ALA A 291 -7.17 -2.21 -5.42
CA ALA A 291 -5.75 -2.56 -5.44
C ALA A 291 -5.16 -2.63 -4.03
N ASP A 292 -5.50 -1.70 -3.13
CA ASP A 292 -5.04 -1.70 -1.74
C ASP A 292 -5.47 -2.97 -1.00
N ARG A 293 -6.72 -3.41 -1.22
CA ARG A 293 -7.26 -4.67 -0.69
C ARG A 293 -6.54 -5.89 -1.24
N ALA A 294 -6.22 -5.92 -2.53
CA ALA A 294 -5.41 -6.99 -3.11
C ALA A 294 -4.00 -7.04 -2.49
N GLY A 295 -3.39 -5.88 -2.27
CA GLY A 295 -2.11 -5.75 -1.57
C GLY A 295 -2.18 -6.34 -0.16
N LEU A 296 -3.18 -5.96 0.63
CA LEU A 296 -3.40 -6.49 1.98
C LEU A 296 -3.73 -7.98 1.96
N LEU A 297 -4.53 -8.45 1.02
CA LEU A 297 -4.81 -9.88 0.84
C LEU A 297 -3.54 -10.68 0.56
N ALA A 298 -2.57 -10.13 -0.16
CA ALA A 298 -1.32 -10.83 -0.46
C ALA A 298 -0.38 -10.92 0.74
N VAL A 299 -0.20 -9.82 1.49
CA VAL A 299 0.71 -9.79 2.65
C VAL A 299 0.07 -10.36 3.93
N GLY A 300 -1.23 -10.16 4.12
CA GLY A 300 -1.98 -10.64 5.27
C GLY A 300 -1.69 -9.95 6.60
N ASP A 301 -0.99 -8.82 6.57
CA ASP A 301 -0.68 -8.03 7.76
C ASP A 301 -1.06 -6.56 7.51
N GLU A 302 -2.07 -6.09 8.25
CA GLU A 302 -2.56 -4.72 8.19
C GLU A 302 -1.46 -3.70 8.50
N ARG A 303 -0.56 -4.01 9.44
CA ARG A 303 0.53 -3.10 9.84
C ARG A 303 1.50 -2.89 8.70
N ILE A 304 1.81 -3.94 7.95
CA ILE A 304 2.65 -3.87 6.75
C ILE A 304 1.92 -3.04 5.68
N ALA A 305 0.68 -3.41 5.34
CA ALA A 305 -0.07 -2.70 4.32
C ALA A 305 -0.20 -1.19 4.62
N ARG A 306 -0.57 -0.82 5.86
CA ARG A 306 -0.70 0.58 6.29
C ARG A 306 0.62 1.32 6.26
N ARG A 307 1.69 0.76 6.83
CA ARG A 307 3.00 1.45 6.88
C ARG A 307 3.59 1.62 5.49
N THR A 308 3.50 0.60 4.63
CA THR A 308 3.99 0.68 3.25
C THR A 308 3.21 1.74 2.48
N LEU A 309 1.88 1.72 2.57
CA LEU A 309 1.02 2.63 1.83
C LEU A 309 1.25 4.09 2.24
N LEU A 310 1.38 4.35 3.55
CA LEU A 310 1.71 5.67 4.07
C LEU A 310 3.10 6.14 3.57
N ALA A 311 4.13 5.32 3.74
CA ALA A 311 5.49 5.68 3.34
C ALA A 311 5.60 5.97 1.83
N TRP A 312 4.90 5.17 1.01
CA TRP A 312 4.87 5.35 -0.43
C TRP A 312 4.13 6.62 -0.81
N SER A 313 2.96 6.88 -0.21
CA SER A 313 2.17 8.07 -0.52
C SER A 313 2.89 9.37 -0.17
N LEU A 314 3.72 9.35 0.87
CA LEU A 314 4.61 10.47 1.23
C LEU A 314 5.91 10.51 0.42
N LYS A 315 6.20 9.50 -0.41
CA LYS A 315 7.49 9.29 -1.10
C LYS A 315 8.67 9.36 -0.13
N ALA A 316 8.45 8.86 1.09
CA ALA A 316 9.32 9.06 2.23
C ALA A 316 9.38 7.80 3.11
N PRO A 317 10.08 6.73 2.67
CA PRO A 317 10.09 5.42 3.34
C PRO A 317 10.58 5.47 4.80
N GLN A 318 11.38 6.49 5.16
CA GLN A 318 11.96 6.65 6.50
C GLN A 318 11.05 7.42 7.47
N ILE A 319 10.06 8.15 6.95
CA ILE A 319 9.25 9.10 7.74
C ILE A 319 8.19 8.43 8.62
N PRO A 320 7.53 7.30 8.25
CA PRO A 320 6.52 6.68 9.12
C PRO A 320 7.02 6.35 10.53
N ARG A 321 8.32 6.08 10.71
CA ARG A 321 8.90 5.83 12.05
C ARG A 321 9.02 7.07 12.92
N ARG A 322 8.87 8.26 12.34
CA ARG A 322 8.97 9.56 12.99
C ARG A 322 7.61 10.24 13.16
N ILE A 323 6.54 9.63 12.66
CA ILE A 323 5.17 10.14 12.76
C ILE A 323 4.54 9.59 14.04
N ASN A 324 3.87 10.44 14.80
CA ASN A 324 2.94 10.02 15.84
C ASN A 324 1.65 9.51 15.17
N ILE A 325 1.42 8.20 15.23
CA ILE A 325 0.27 7.56 14.56
C ILE A 325 -1.05 8.04 15.16
N ASP A 326 -1.11 8.27 16.47
CA ASP A 326 -2.34 8.67 17.17
C ASP A 326 -2.74 10.10 16.77
N ALA A 327 -1.80 11.04 16.80
CA ALA A 327 -2.04 12.41 16.34
C ALA A 327 -2.44 12.46 14.84
N TRP A 328 -1.86 11.58 14.02
CA TRP A 328 -2.24 11.47 12.62
C TRP A 328 -3.64 10.86 12.45
N LEU A 329 -4.04 9.89 13.29
CA LEU A 329 -5.39 9.32 13.28
C LEU A 329 -6.44 10.36 13.70
N GLU A 330 -6.13 11.21 14.68
CA GLU A 330 -6.97 12.35 15.06
C GLU A 330 -7.14 13.31 13.88
N GLN A 331 -6.05 13.67 13.20
CA GLN A 331 -6.10 14.47 11.96
C GLN A 331 -7.02 13.81 10.92
N GLN A 332 -7.00 12.47 10.78
CA GLN A 332 -7.89 11.80 9.84
C GLN A 332 -9.36 11.80 10.24
N ALA A 333 -9.66 11.73 11.54
CA ALA A 333 -11.03 11.83 12.01
C ALA A 333 -11.62 13.19 11.64
N GLU A 334 -10.84 14.26 11.81
CA GLU A 334 -11.20 15.63 11.40
C GLU A 334 -11.39 15.72 9.87
N ASP A 335 -10.37 15.33 9.10
CA ASP A 335 -10.36 15.38 7.62
C ASP A 335 -11.51 14.56 6.98
N SER A 336 -11.89 13.43 7.59
CA SER A 336 -12.96 12.55 7.08
C SER A 336 -14.35 13.19 7.10
N THR A 337 -14.54 14.26 7.89
CA THR A 337 -15.80 14.99 8.01
C THR A 337 -15.82 16.31 7.24
N ASP A 338 -14.66 16.78 6.76
CA ASP A 338 -14.57 18.03 6.01
C ASP A 338 -15.13 17.86 4.59
N GLU A 339 -16.27 18.50 4.33
CA GLU A 339 -16.92 18.51 3.01
C GLU A 339 -16.03 19.14 1.93
N GLY A 340 -15.17 20.10 2.30
CA GLY A 340 -14.25 20.77 1.38
C GLY A 340 -13.18 19.83 0.84
N MET A 341 -12.55 19.06 1.73
CA MET A 341 -11.55 18.05 1.37
C MET A 341 -12.13 16.92 0.52
N GLN A 342 -13.35 16.47 0.81
CA GLN A 342 -14.04 15.46 0.00
C GLN A 342 -14.38 15.97 -1.40
N LEU A 343 -14.87 17.21 -1.51
CA LEU A 343 -15.14 17.85 -2.80
C LEU A 343 -13.85 18.03 -3.62
N SER A 344 -12.77 18.44 -2.95
CA SER A 344 -11.44 18.58 -3.56
C SER A 344 -10.93 17.24 -4.13
N GLU A 345 -11.02 16.15 -3.35
CA GLU A 345 -10.68 14.80 -3.81
C GLU A 345 -11.51 14.41 -5.04
N MET A 346 -12.82 14.65 -4.99
CA MET A 346 -13.76 14.26 -6.04
C MET A 346 -13.46 14.95 -7.38
N LEU A 347 -13.11 16.24 -7.35
CA LEU A 347 -12.95 17.08 -8.54
C LEU A 347 -11.51 17.13 -9.08
N SER A 348 -10.52 16.86 -8.24
CA SER A 348 -9.11 17.17 -8.57
C SER A 348 -8.17 15.97 -8.60
N SER A 349 -8.58 14.84 -8.02
CA SER A 349 -7.67 13.71 -7.81
C SER A 349 -8.19 12.41 -8.41
N SER A 350 -7.30 11.66 -9.05
CA SER A 350 -7.56 10.29 -9.49
C SER A 350 -7.25 9.22 -8.45
N THR A 351 -6.59 9.60 -7.36
CA THR A 351 -6.23 8.74 -6.24
C THR A 351 -6.88 9.26 -4.98
N PRO A 352 -7.57 8.44 -4.19
CA PRO A 352 -8.13 8.92 -2.93
C PRO A 352 -7.00 9.38 -2.00
N TYR A 353 -7.29 10.37 -1.15
CA TYR A 353 -6.37 10.83 -0.13
C TYR A 353 -6.02 9.71 0.84
N ILE A 354 -4.80 9.79 1.35
CA ILE A 354 -4.16 8.72 2.13
C ILE A 354 -4.98 8.32 3.36
N ALA A 355 -5.66 9.29 3.97
CA ALA A 355 -6.62 9.13 5.06
C ALA A 355 -7.65 8.04 4.80
N ARG A 356 -8.45 8.29 3.76
CA ARG A 356 -9.57 7.47 3.34
C ARG A 356 -9.10 6.08 2.94
N ARG A 357 -7.96 5.98 2.24
CA ARG A 357 -7.39 4.69 1.84
C ARG A 357 -7.00 3.83 3.03
N LEU A 358 -6.36 4.42 4.04
CA LEU A 358 -5.94 3.69 5.23
C LEU A 358 -7.13 3.26 6.10
N ALA A 359 -8.18 4.09 6.21
CA ALA A 359 -9.42 3.72 6.89
C ALA A 359 -10.09 2.50 6.21
N LEU A 360 -10.30 2.57 4.89
CA LEU A 360 -10.92 1.48 4.13
C LEU A 360 -10.07 0.20 4.09
N LEU A 361 -8.75 0.35 4.20
CA LEU A 361 -7.82 -0.76 4.34
C LEU A 361 -7.99 -1.46 5.69
N SER A 362 -8.10 -0.69 6.79
CA SER A 362 -8.39 -1.22 8.13
C SER A 362 -9.78 -1.85 8.23
N ASP A 363 -10.77 -1.35 7.49
CA ASP A 363 -12.08 -2.01 7.39
C ASP A 363 -11.96 -3.38 6.71
N TYR A 364 -11.25 -3.44 5.58
CA TYR A 364 -11.01 -4.70 4.89
C TYR A 364 -10.18 -5.70 5.71
N ALA A 365 -9.23 -5.22 6.52
CA ALA A 365 -8.46 -6.07 7.43
C ALA A 365 -9.33 -6.80 8.47
N ARG A 366 -10.52 -6.26 8.77
CA ARG A 366 -11.50 -6.81 9.71
C ARG A 366 -12.58 -7.67 9.05
N ASP A 367 -12.60 -7.72 7.72
CA ASP A 367 -13.59 -8.49 6.97
C ASP A 367 -13.35 -10.01 7.16
N PRO A 368 -14.35 -10.79 7.63
CA PRO A 368 -14.20 -12.23 7.82
C PRO A 368 -13.84 -13.01 6.56
N ALA A 369 -14.28 -12.56 5.38
CA ALA A 369 -14.09 -13.30 4.13
C ALA A 369 -12.60 -13.45 3.73
N PRO A 370 -11.80 -12.36 3.59
CA PRO A 370 -10.38 -12.48 3.28
C PRO A 370 -9.57 -13.13 4.41
N ILE A 371 -9.99 -12.98 5.67
CA ILE A 371 -9.37 -13.69 6.81
C ILE A 371 -9.56 -15.19 6.62
N ALA A 372 -10.80 -15.66 6.49
CA ALA A 372 -11.12 -17.07 6.34
C ALA A 372 -10.42 -17.70 5.11
N HIS A 373 -10.37 -16.99 3.99
CA HIS A 373 -9.65 -17.44 2.79
C HIS A 373 -8.15 -17.65 3.07
N ARG A 374 -7.50 -16.67 3.71
CA ARG A 374 -6.07 -16.78 4.05
C ARG A 374 -5.81 -17.84 5.11
N GLU A 375 -6.69 -18.02 6.08
CA GLU A 375 -6.56 -19.05 7.11
C GLU A 375 -6.67 -20.45 6.50
N TYR A 376 -7.64 -20.65 5.61
CA TYR A 376 -7.84 -21.92 4.91
C TYR A 376 -6.60 -22.30 4.09
N TRP A 377 -6.00 -21.33 3.38
CA TRP A 377 -4.82 -21.57 2.55
C TRP A 377 -3.49 -21.33 3.26
N ARG A 378 -3.50 -21.10 4.58
CA ARG A 378 -2.31 -20.69 5.34
C ARG A 378 -1.12 -21.58 5.06
N ALA A 379 -1.28 -22.91 5.10
CA ALA A 379 -0.20 -23.87 4.90
C ALA A 379 0.52 -23.77 3.53
N TYR A 380 -0.13 -23.20 2.52
CA TYR A 380 0.39 -23.08 1.16
C TYR A 380 0.93 -21.69 0.82
N LEU A 381 0.65 -20.68 1.67
CA LEU A 381 1.09 -19.31 1.43
C LEU A 381 2.61 -19.19 1.59
N PRO A 382 3.31 -18.48 0.68
CA PRO A 382 4.74 -18.21 0.82
C PRO A 382 5.04 -17.52 2.16
N GLY A 383 5.99 -18.07 2.92
CA GLY A 383 6.35 -17.59 4.26
C GLY A 383 5.48 -18.10 5.41
N ALA A 384 4.52 -19.00 5.15
CA ALA A 384 3.71 -19.63 6.19
C ALA A 384 4.34 -20.84 6.87
N GLN A 385 5.43 -21.39 6.31
CA GLN A 385 6.39 -22.08 7.15
C GLN A 385 6.88 -21.06 8.16
N ALA A 386 6.55 -21.27 9.44
CA ALA A 386 7.21 -20.58 10.53
C ALA A 386 8.69 -20.52 10.20
N PRO A 387 9.36 -19.36 10.31
CA PRO A 387 10.80 -19.33 10.12
C PRO A 387 11.36 -20.43 11.00
N ALA A 388 11.90 -21.50 10.40
CA ALA A 388 12.72 -22.46 11.12
C ALA A 388 13.68 -21.60 11.92
N ASP A 389 13.56 -21.68 13.25
CA ASP A 389 14.09 -20.74 14.23
C ASP A 389 15.12 -19.85 13.59
N ARG A 390 14.72 -18.63 13.19
CA ARG A 390 15.67 -17.66 12.66
C ARG A 390 16.83 -17.70 13.65
N PRO A 391 18.03 -18.19 13.30
CA PRO A 391 19.05 -18.46 14.29
C PRO A 391 19.20 -17.16 15.05
N ALA A 392 18.92 -17.23 16.36
CA ALA A 392 18.73 -16.06 17.21
C ALA A 392 19.77 -15.04 16.78
N ALA A 393 19.32 -13.83 16.43
CA ALA A 393 20.20 -12.75 15.99
C ALA A 393 21.44 -12.82 16.87
N LYS A 394 22.62 -13.11 16.28
CA LYS A 394 23.84 -13.43 17.03
C LYS A 394 23.86 -12.51 18.24
N PRO A 395 23.83 -13.03 19.48
CA PRO A 395 23.70 -12.19 20.66
C PRO A 395 24.68 -11.06 20.49
N ARG A 396 24.16 -9.82 20.52
CA ARG A 396 24.99 -8.62 20.44
C ARG A 396 26.18 -8.88 21.36
N PRO A 397 27.43 -8.78 20.86
CA PRO A 397 28.59 -9.19 21.63
C PRO A 397 28.47 -8.54 23.01
N ALA A 398 28.58 -9.37 24.05
CA ALA A 398 28.44 -8.93 25.43
C ALA A 398 29.23 -7.62 25.60
N ALA A 399 28.61 -6.63 26.25
CA ALA A 399 29.21 -5.33 26.44
C ALA A 399 30.66 -5.51 26.91
N GLU A 400 31.61 -4.97 26.13
CA GLU A 400 33.03 -5.18 26.41
C GLU A 400 33.33 -4.66 27.82
N PRO A 401 34.03 -5.42 28.68
CA PRO A 401 34.28 -4.99 30.04
C PRO A 401 35.13 -3.72 30.02
N MET A 402 34.57 -2.62 30.54
CA MET A 402 35.23 -1.31 30.62
C MET A 402 36.01 -1.18 31.94
N HIS A 403 37.13 -0.48 31.90
CA HIS A 403 37.84 0.05 33.06
C HIS A 403 37.49 1.53 33.20
N THR A 404 36.98 1.92 34.36
CA THR A 404 36.68 3.31 34.67
C THR A 404 37.84 3.93 35.42
N THR A 405 38.38 5.02 34.88
CA THR A 405 39.38 5.88 35.54
C THR A 405 38.89 7.32 35.55
N ARG A 406 39.56 8.22 36.28
CA ARG A 406 39.26 9.66 36.26
C ARG A 406 40.41 10.43 35.63
N CYS A 407 40.07 11.46 34.88
CA CYS A 407 41.04 12.45 34.41
C CYS A 407 41.70 13.14 35.63
N PRO A 408 43.04 13.17 35.75
CA PRO A 408 43.73 13.83 36.87
C PRO A 408 43.51 15.34 36.92
N GLU A 409 43.22 15.97 35.79
CA GLU A 409 43.16 17.43 35.64
C GLU A 409 41.75 17.98 35.87
N CYS A 410 40.73 17.33 35.30
CA CYS A 410 39.35 17.82 35.36
C CYS A 410 38.38 16.86 36.06
N GLY A 411 38.85 15.72 36.57
CA GLY A 411 38.03 14.76 37.32
C GLY A 411 37.01 13.95 36.50
N THR A 412 36.88 14.21 35.18
CA THR A 412 35.93 13.52 34.29
C THR A 412 36.19 12.02 34.27
N SER A 413 35.13 11.22 34.43
CA SER A 413 35.19 9.76 34.32
C SER A 413 35.46 9.33 32.88
N LEU A 414 36.53 8.58 32.67
CA LEU A 414 36.94 8.01 31.40
C LEU A 414 36.65 6.51 31.43
N GLN A 415 36.02 5.98 30.38
CA GLN A 415 35.80 4.55 30.22
C GLN A 415 36.70 4.01 29.12
N VAL A 416 37.49 3.00 29.46
CA VAL A 416 38.50 2.41 28.57
C VAL A 416 38.20 0.92 28.43
N PRO A 417 38.03 0.38 27.23
CA PRO A 417 37.86 -1.06 27.05
C PRO A 417 39.06 -1.83 27.60
N LYS A 418 38.82 -2.84 28.47
CA LYS A 418 39.91 -3.57 29.15
C LYS A 418 40.89 -4.24 28.18
N ARG A 419 40.48 -4.57 26.95
CA ARG A 419 41.39 -5.16 25.94
C ARG A 419 42.55 -4.24 25.55
N LEU A 420 42.35 -2.92 25.65
CA LEU A 420 43.38 -1.93 25.32
C LEU A 420 44.40 -1.75 26.45
N LEU A 421 44.11 -2.26 27.65
CA LEU A 421 45.00 -2.23 28.82
C LEU A 421 45.95 -3.45 28.88
N THR A 422 46.18 -4.10 27.75
CA THR A 422 47.04 -5.29 27.64
C THR A 422 48.54 -4.97 27.64
N GLY A 423 48.92 -3.73 27.29
CA GLY A 423 50.30 -3.22 27.38
C GLY A 423 50.61 -2.46 28.68
N ASP A 424 51.89 -2.14 28.90
CA ASP A 424 52.36 -1.48 30.13
C ASP A 424 51.92 0.00 30.24
N SER A 425 51.61 0.62 29.11
CA SER A 425 51.16 2.00 29.05
C SER A 425 50.18 2.22 27.90
N LEU A 426 49.09 2.95 28.16
CA LEU A 426 48.08 3.31 27.16
C LEU A 426 47.82 4.82 27.22
N PRO A 427 48.12 5.59 26.16
CA PRO A 427 47.76 6.99 26.07
C PRO A 427 46.26 7.14 25.79
N ILE A 428 45.58 7.99 26.56
CA ILE A 428 44.13 8.20 26.50
C ILE A 428 43.84 9.68 26.56
N ARG A 429 43.04 10.15 25.62
CA ARG A 429 42.59 11.54 25.58
C ARG A 429 41.38 11.73 26.49
N CYS A 430 41.37 12.81 27.27
CA CYS A 430 40.19 13.17 28.06
C CYS A 430 38.98 13.43 27.15
N SER A 431 37.82 12.85 27.50
CA SER A 431 36.56 13.02 26.76
C SER A 431 35.89 14.37 27.02
N ASN A 432 36.31 15.12 28.04
CA ASN A 432 35.83 16.47 28.27
C ASN A 432 36.34 17.41 27.14
N PRO A 433 35.45 18.05 26.36
CA PRO A 433 35.82 18.91 25.25
C PRO A 433 36.70 20.09 25.64
N ASP A 434 36.64 20.56 26.89
CA ASP A 434 37.43 21.68 27.40
C ASP A 434 38.82 21.25 27.90
N CYS A 435 39.00 19.97 28.26
CA CYS A 435 40.26 19.45 28.78
C CYS A 435 41.15 18.89 27.67
N ARG A 436 40.66 17.89 26.91
CA ARG A 436 41.34 17.20 25.78
C ARG A 436 42.82 16.78 25.96
N LYS A 437 43.39 16.88 27.16
CA LYS A 437 44.76 16.44 27.50
C LYS A 437 44.90 14.93 27.33
N VAL A 438 46.09 14.49 26.95
CA VAL A 438 46.45 13.08 26.78
C VAL A 438 47.15 12.60 28.05
N HIS A 439 46.62 11.53 28.65
CA HIS A 439 47.17 10.91 29.85
C HIS A 439 47.59 9.48 29.56
N VAL A 440 48.68 9.03 30.18
CA VAL A 440 49.17 7.67 30.02
C VAL A 440 48.72 6.83 31.22
N LEU A 441 47.79 5.90 31.01
CA LEU A 441 47.45 4.90 32.01
C LEU A 441 48.55 3.83 32.06
N ARG A 442 49.06 3.55 33.26
CA ARG A 442 50.04 2.48 33.50
C ARG A 442 49.44 1.38 34.35
N ARG A 443 49.82 0.12 34.06
CA ARG A 443 49.40 -1.04 34.84
C ARG A 443 50.04 -1.01 36.24
N ARG A 444 49.25 -1.11 37.31
CA ARG A 444 49.80 -1.28 38.66
C ARG A 444 50.36 -2.70 38.79
N GLY A 445 51.67 -2.84 38.61
CA GLY A 445 52.36 -4.12 38.71
C GLY A 445 53.82 -4.09 38.28
N ALA A 446 54.57 -3.03 38.61
CA ALA A 446 56.04 -3.02 38.63
C ALA A 446 56.49 -1.83 39.49
N GLY A 447 56.82 -2.08 40.75
CA GLY A 447 57.35 -1.06 41.67
C GLY A 447 56.98 -1.31 43.12
N ASN A 448 57.96 -1.75 43.91
CA ASN A 448 57.97 -1.74 45.37
C ASN A 448 57.55 -0.38 45.95
N GLY A 449 56.91 -0.38 47.12
CA GLY A 449 57.07 0.70 48.10
C GLY A 449 55.83 1.52 48.46
N THR A 450 55.23 1.15 49.58
CA THR A 450 54.83 2.02 50.71
C THR A 450 53.93 3.24 50.45
N ASN A 451 52.64 3.14 50.86
CA ASN A 451 52.05 4.07 51.83
C ASN A 451 50.71 3.53 52.38
N PRO A 452 50.38 3.75 53.68
CA PRO A 452 49.23 3.15 54.34
C PRO A 452 47.91 3.85 53.94
N PRO A 453 46.74 3.19 54.12
CA PRO A 453 45.46 3.76 53.77
C PRO A 453 45.08 4.91 54.72
N LYS A 454 44.77 6.09 54.17
CA LYS A 454 44.08 7.16 54.91
C LYS A 454 42.62 6.78 55.13
N ALA A 455 42.17 6.89 56.38
CA ALA A 455 40.79 6.67 56.80
C ALA A 455 39.79 7.60 56.08
N PRO A 456 38.54 7.17 55.84
CA PRO A 456 37.52 8.00 55.22
C PRO A 456 37.01 9.09 56.17
N PRO A 457 36.64 10.30 55.67
CA PRO A 457 36.02 11.33 56.49
C PRO A 457 34.57 10.97 56.85
N ALA A 458 34.17 11.36 58.06
CA ALA A 458 32.87 11.09 58.66
C ALA A 458 31.70 11.68 57.87
N LEU A 459 30.61 10.91 57.79
CA LEU A 459 29.32 11.33 57.24
C LEU A 459 28.72 12.44 58.12
N GLY A 460 28.69 13.67 57.60
CA GLY A 460 27.91 14.77 58.17
C GLY A 460 26.41 14.52 58.01
N ARG A 461 25.68 14.65 59.13
CA ARG A 461 24.22 14.59 59.19
C ARG A 461 23.60 15.67 58.29
N LEU A 462 22.73 15.27 57.36
CA LEU A 462 21.83 16.20 56.69
C LEU A 462 20.65 16.48 57.63
N SER A 463 20.62 17.71 58.15
CA SER A 463 19.46 18.32 58.79
C SER A 463 18.39 18.57 57.74
N ASN A 464 17.23 17.97 57.92
CA ASN A 464 16.06 18.18 57.08
C ASN A 464 15.35 19.45 57.60
N ASP A 465 15.49 20.57 56.91
CA ASP A 465 14.62 21.70 57.18
C ASP A 465 14.50 22.66 55.98
N LYS A 466 13.25 23.11 55.79
CA LYS A 466 12.76 24.22 54.95
C LYS A 466 12.20 23.89 53.57
N ARG A 467 10.85 23.82 53.58
CA ARG A 467 9.91 24.31 52.58
C ARG A 467 10.39 25.60 51.88
N ALA A 468 10.25 25.65 50.55
CA ALA A 468 10.08 26.85 49.74
C ALA A 468 9.28 26.44 48.48
N ILE A 469 8.01 26.82 48.35
CA ILE A 469 7.49 28.07 47.75
C ILE A 469 7.65 28.06 46.22
N LEU A 470 6.51 27.93 45.54
CA LEU A 470 6.28 28.19 44.12
C LEU A 470 6.48 29.70 43.81
N PRO A 471 6.90 30.07 42.60
CA PRO A 471 6.59 31.37 42.03
C PRO A 471 5.58 31.27 40.87
N THR A 472 4.57 32.11 41.01
CA THR A 472 3.61 32.61 40.02
C THR A 472 4.28 33.46 38.93
N ASP A 473 3.71 33.40 37.73
CA ASP A 473 3.53 34.40 36.65
C ASP A 473 4.55 35.55 36.46
N SER A 474 5.03 35.72 35.22
CA SER A 474 4.74 36.89 34.36
C SER A 474 5.65 36.97 33.11
N ILE A 475 5.03 37.49 32.04
CA ILE A 475 5.49 37.87 30.69
C ILE A 475 5.31 36.81 29.59
#